data_AF-A0A4P6FQE3-F1
#
_entry.id   AF-A0A4P6FQE3-F1
#
_cell.length_a   1.000
_cell.length_b   1.000
_cell.length_c   1.000
_cell.angle_alpha   90.00
_cell.angle_beta   90.00
_cell.angle_gamma   90.00
#
_symmetry.space_group_name_H-M   'P 1'
#
loop_
_entity.id
_entity.type
_entity.pdbx_description
1 polymer ?
#
loop_
_entity_poly.entity_id
_entity_poly.type
_entity_poly.pdbx_seq_one_letter_code
_entity_poly.pdbx_strand_id
1 'polypeptide(L)'
;MHYKVTVEPADGTAAGWFVQYFRWVSPDAPEPQMHDLLAWTEKGGKFTAEVDLAPGEYGLVCHMILAGREVSVRLDPAPKVTQPRGQQWPLAVSVPATRTQITGTRYFLVP
;
A
#
# COMPACT_ATOMS: atom_id res chain seq x y z
N MET A 1 -2.86 -2.78 16.17
CA MET A 1 -3.43 -3.89 15.39
C MET A 1 -2.36 -4.41 14.46
N HIS A 2 -2.24 -5.73 14.42
CA HIS A 2 -1.24 -6.42 13.60
C HIS A 2 -1.83 -6.75 12.24
N TYR A 3 -1.14 -6.38 11.17
CA TYR A 3 -1.59 -6.59 9.80
C TYR A 3 -0.55 -7.35 8.99
N LYS A 4 -1.01 -8.29 8.19
CA LYS A 4 -0.22 -8.85 7.10
C LYS A 4 -0.36 -7.99 5.85
N VAL A 5 0.77 -7.51 5.34
CA VAL A 5 0.90 -6.84 4.05
C VAL A 5 1.16 -7.89 2.98
N THR A 6 0.51 -7.76 1.84
CA THR A 6 0.85 -8.53 0.63
C THR A 6 0.87 -7.60 -0.57
N VAL A 7 1.95 -7.63 -1.34
CA VAL A 7 2.05 -6.96 -2.64
C VAL A 7 2.41 -7.99 -3.69
N GLU A 8 1.61 -8.08 -4.75
CA GLU A 8 1.84 -9.02 -5.84
C GLU A 8 1.45 -8.41 -7.19
N PRO A 9 2.14 -8.75 -8.29
CA PRO A 9 1.69 -8.36 -9.62
C PRO A 9 0.30 -8.91 -9.91
N ALA A 10 -0.56 -8.08 -10.50
CA ALA A 10 -1.94 -8.48 -10.80
C ALA A 10 -2.01 -9.57 -11.89
N ASP A 11 -1.05 -9.57 -12.82
CA ASP A 11 -0.99 -10.47 -13.98
C ASP A 11 0.17 -11.49 -13.91
N GLY A 12 0.87 -11.55 -12.76
CA GLY A 12 2.03 -12.41 -12.56
C GLY A 12 3.33 -11.94 -13.23
N THR A 13 3.33 -10.82 -13.95
CA THR A 13 4.56 -10.26 -14.52
C THR A 13 5.29 -9.38 -13.51
N ALA A 14 6.61 -9.52 -13.41
CA ALA A 14 7.41 -8.70 -12.49
C ALA A 14 7.17 -7.20 -12.71
N ALA A 15 6.94 -6.49 -11.60
CA ALA A 15 6.75 -5.05 -11.54
C ALA A 15 7.71 -4.47 -10.49
N GLY A 16 8.26 -3.28 -10.74
CA GLY A 16 9.04 -2.56 -9.75
C GLY A 16 8.11 -1.69 -8.91
N TRP A 17 8.20 -1.76 -7.58
CA TRP A 17 7.33 -0.97 -6.71
C TRP A 17 7.96 -0.73 -5.35
N PHE A 18 7.45 0.27 -4.63
CA PHE A 18 7.68 0.45 -3.21
C PHE A 18 6.40 0.92 -2.53
N VAL A 19 6.09 0.34 -1.37
CA VAL A 19 4.96 0.72 -0.53
C VAL A 19 5.43 1.38 0.75
N GLN A 20 4.70 2.40 1.19
CA GLN A 20 4.97 3.12 2.42
C GLN A 20 3.68 3.36 3.18
N TYR A 21 3.70 3.08 4.49
CA TYR A 21 2.60 3.36 5.41
C TYR A 21 2.98 4.53 6.29
N PHE A 22 2.06 5.48 6.44
CA PHE A 22 2.24 6.61 7.34
C PHE A 22 0.95 6.91 8.07
N ARG A 23 1.07 7.25 9.35
CA ARG A 23 -0.09 7.74 10.11
C ARG A 23 -0.46 9.12 9.60
N TRP A 24 -1.70 9.30 9.16
CA TRP A 24 -2.22 10.61 8.80
C TRP A 24 -2.61 11.34 10.07
N VAL A 25 -1.77 12.28 10.47
CA VAL A 25 -2.01 13.21 11.57
C VAL A 25 -2.51 14.52 10.96
N SER A 26 -3.55 15.10 11.57
CA SER A 26 -4.16 16.39 11.18
C SER A 26 -3.08 17.43 10.82
N PRO A 27 -3.35 18.42 9.94
CA PRO A 27 -2.44 19.55 9.70
C PRO A 27 -1.92 20.27 10.97
N ASP A 28 -2.56 20.06 12.13
CA ASP A 28 -2.16 20.61 13.42
C ASP A 28 -1.28 19.66 14.29
N ALA A 29 -0.88 18.50 13.76
CA ALA A 29 -0.18 17.42 14.47
C ALA A 29 1.13 17.02 13.72
N PRO A 30 2.15 16.48 14.42
CA PRO A 30 3.53 16.39 13.93
C PRO A 30 3.67 15.53 12.67
N GLU A 31 4.81 15.66 11.99
CA GLU A 31 5.16 15.03 10.71
C GLU A 31 4.65 13.58 10.55
N PRO A 32 4.27 13.15 9.32
CA PRO A 32 3.80 11.80 9.05
C PRO A 32 4.74 10.74 9.66
N GLN A 33 4.23 9.98 10.64
CA GLN A 33 5.01 8.91 11.25
C GLN A 33 5.05 7.72 10.30
N MET A 34 6.23 7.40 9.76
CA MET A 34 6.46 6.19 8.97
C MET A 34 6.41 4.95 9.87
N HIS A 35 5.89 3.85 9.33
CA HIS A 35 5.85 2.56 10.03
C HIS A 35 6.76 1.55 9.34
N ASP A 36 7.57 0.86 10.15
CA ASP A 36 8.46 -0.19 9.68
C ASP A 36 7.70 -1.44 9.28
N LEU A 37 8.17 -2.08 8.20
CA LEU A 37 7.72 -3.40 7.79
C LEU A 37 8.56 -4.47 8.48
N LEU A 38 7.88 -5.40 9.14
CA LEU A 38 8.45 -6.51 9.89
C LEU A 38 8.35 -7.80 9.07
N ALA A 39 9.21 -8.77 9.40
CA ALA A 39 9.13 -10.16 8.92
C ALA A 39 8.92 -10.30 7.40
N TRP A 40 9.56 -9.45 6.59
CA TRP A 40 9.30 -9.41 5.17
C TRP A 40 9.94 -10.60 4.43
N THR A 41 9.24 -11.09 3.41
CA THR A 41 9.69 -12.14 2.49
C THR A 41 9.29 -11.81 1.06
N GLU A 42 10.12 -12.20 0.10
CA GLU A 42 9.84 -12.07 -1.32
C GLU A 42 10.04 -13.42 -2.02
N LYS A 43 9.03 -13.89 -2.76
CA LYS A 43 9.12 -15.13 -3.55
C LYS A 43 8.28 -15.03 -4.81
N GLY A 44 8.91 -15.16 -5.98
CA GLY A 44 8.22 -15.19 -7.26
C GLY A 44 7.47 -13.89 -7.58
N GLY A 45 8.03 -12.73 -7.23
CA GLY A 45 7.41 -11.42 -7.43
C GLY A 45 6.34 -11.06 -6.40
N LYS A 46 5.97 -11.98 -5.50
CA LYS A 46 5.09 -11.72 -4.37
C LYS A 46 5.91 -11.32 -3.15
N PHE A 47 5.60 -10.17 -2.59
CA PHE A 47 6.11 -9.70 -1.32
C PHE A 47 5.05 -9.87 -0.23
N THR A 48 5.50 -10.31 0.94
CA THR A 48 4.67 -10.30 2.15
C THR A 48 5.46 -9.73 3.31
N ALA A 49 4.79 -8.98 4.18
CA ALA A 49 5.39 -8.43 5.40
C ALA A 49 4.33 -8.30 6.48
N GLU A 50 4.74 -7.89 7.66
CA GLU A 50 3.88 -7.58 8.80
C GLU A 50 4.03 -6.11 9.18
N VAL A 51 2.98 -5.49 9.68
CA VAL A 51 3.03 -4.11 10.18
C VAL A 51 2.08 -3.94 11.37
N ASP A 52 2.56 -3.27 12.41
CA ASP A 52 1.74 -2.90 13.56
C ASP A 52 1.27 -1.44 13.43
N LEU A 53 -0.04 -1.27 13.37
CA LEU A 53 -0.70 0.04 13.24
C LEU A 53 -1.59 0.30 14.46
N ALA A 54 -1.42 1.44 15.12
CA ALA A 54 -2.32 1.87 16.19
C ALA A 54 -3.68 2.32 15.60
N PRO A 55 -4.76 2.41 16.39
CA PRO A 55 -6.01 3.00 15.91
C PRO A 55 -5.80 4.43 15.36
N GLY A 56 -6.40 4.72 14.20
CA GLY A 56 -6.29 6.02 13.54
C GLY A 56 -6.41 5.97 12.02
N GLU A 57 -6.27 7.14 11.39
CA GLU A 57 -6.24 7.27 9.93
C GLU A 57 -4.79 7.12 9.41
N TYR A 58 -4.67 6.40 8.31
CA TYR A 58 -3.39 6.07 7.68
C TYR A 58 -3.44 6.35 6.19
N GLY A 59 -2.30 6.74 5.64
CA GLY A 59 -2.04 6.72 4.21
C GLY A 59 -1.16 5.53 3.82
N LEU A 60 -1.50 4.91 2.70
CA LEU A 60 -0.66 4.00 1.94
C LEU A 60 -0.22 4.73 0.67
N VAL A 61 1.08 4.95 0.53
CA VAL A 61 1.67 5.33 -0.76
C VAL A 61 2.15 4.07 -1.46
N CYS A 62 1.76 3.90 -2.71
CA CYS A 62 2.32 2.89 -3.59
C CYS A 62 2.92 3.60 -4.80
N HIS A 63 4.22 3.46 -4.95
CA HIS A 63 4.94 3.91 -6.11
C HIS A 63 5.22 2.72 -7.01
N MET A 64 4.94 2.89 -8.29
CA MET A 64 5.09 1.86 -9.31
C MET A 64 6.05 2.35 -10.37
N ILE A 65 6.91 1.43 -10.81
CA ILE A 65 7.95 1.63 -11.81
C ILE A 65 7.74 0.52 -12.86
N LEU A 66 7.97 0.87 -14.14
CA LEU A 66 7.75 0.06 -15.35
C LEU A 66 6.36 0.26 -15.97
N ALA A 67 6.37 0.69 -17.22
CA ALA A 67 5.18 0.95 -18.02
C ALA A 67 4.32 -0.31 -18.22
N GLY A 68 3.00 -0.16 -18.19
CA GLY A 68 2.06 -1.24 -18.49
C GLY A 68 2.02 -2.34 -17.41
N ARG A 69 2.42 -2.03 -16.17
CA ARG A 69 2.41 -2.97 -15.04
C ARG A 69 1.36 -2.60 -14.01
N GLU A 70 0.90 -3.60 -13.28
CA GLU A 70 -0.05 -3.44 -12.18
C GLU A 70 0.35 -4.32 -10.99
N VAL A 71 0.20 -3.78 -9.79
CA VAL A 71 0.28 -4.55 -8.54
C VAL A 71 -1.02 -4.43 -7.75
N SER A 72 -1.25 -5.45 -6.94
CA SER A 72 -2.31 -5.50 -5.95
C SER A 72 -1.69 -5.43 -4.55
N VAL A 73 -2.13 -4.48 -3.73
CA VAL A 73 -1.73 -4.34 -2.33
C VAL A 73 -2.88 -4.80 -1.43
N ARG A 74 -2.61 -5.66 -0.46
CA ARG A 74 -3.58 -6.17 0.53
C ARG A 74 -3.07 -5.95 1.95
N LEU A 75 -4.01 -5.62 2.85
CA LEU A 75 -3.86 -5.73 4.29
C LEU A 75 -4.83 -6.79 4.82
N ASP A 76 -4.38 -7.63 5.74
CA ASP A 76 -5.19 -8.62 6.44
C ASP A 76 -4.97 -8.51 7.96
N PRO A 77 -6.00 -8.16 8.77
CA PRO A 77 -7.39 -7.89 8.37
C PRO A 77 -7.51 -6.68 7.44
N ALA A 78 -8.58 -6.56 6.66
CA ALA A 78 -8.75 -5.46 5.72
C ALA A 78 -9.34 -4.21 6.42
N PRO A 79 -8.59 -3.11 6.61
CA PRO A 79 -9.12 -1.88 7.21
C PRO A 79 -10.07 -1.17 6.24
N LYS A 80 -10.91 -0.26 6.75
CA LYS A 80 -11.85 0.48 5.91
C LYS A 80 -11.11 1.55 5.10
N VAL A 81 -11.17 1.49 3.77
CA VAL A 81 -10.67 2.56 2.89
C VAL A 81 -11.56 3.79 3.05
N THR A 82 -10.97 4.94 3.37
CA THR A 82 -11.66 6.23 3.52
C THR A 82 -11.57 7.05 2.25
N GLN A 83 -10.45 6.96 1.50
CA GLN A 83 -10.28 7.64 0.22
C GLN A 83 -9.45 6.85 -0.81
N PRO A 84 -9.89 6.81 -2.09
CA PRO A 84 -11.16 7.35 -2.59
C PRO A 84 -12.36 6.55 -2.09
N ARG A 85 -13.53 7.20 -1.98
CA ARG A 85 -14.75 6.57 -1.46
C ARG A 85 -15.17 5.39 -2.34
N GLY A 86 -15.62 4.31 -1.70
CA GLY A 86 -16.12 3.11 -2.39
C GLY A 86 -15.05 2.10 -2.80
N GLN A 87 -13.75 2.39 -2.62
CA GLN A 87 -12.72 1.38 -2.82
C GLN A 87 -12.69 0.34 -1.70
N GLN A 88 -12.21 -0.84 -2.04
CA GLN A 88 -12.05 -1.98 -1.15
C GLN A 88 -10.69 -2.64 -1.38
N TRP A 89 -10.24 -3.40 -0.39
CA TRP A 89 -9.05 -4.23 -0.55
C TRP A 89 -9.37 -5.45 -1.43
N PRO A 90 -8.43 -5.90 -2.27
CA PRO A 90 -7.09 -5.35 -2.44
C PRO A 90 -7.07 -4.08 -3.32
N LEU A 91 -6.12 -3.18 -3.05
CA LEU A 91 -5.95 -1.93 -3.78
C LEU A 91 -5.04 -2.17 -4.99
N ALA A 92 -5.56 -1.94 -6.20
CA ALA A 92 -4.80 -2.03 -7.44
C ALA A 92 -4.13 -0.70 -7.80
N VAL A 93 -2.88 -0.76 -8.24
CA VAL A 93 -2.10 0.39 -8.73
C VAL A 93 -1.42 0.01 -10.02
N SER A 94 -1.74 0.72 -11.11
CA SER A 94 -1.23 0.46 -12.45
C SER A 94 -0.49 1.65 -13.05
N VAL A 95 0.60 1.36 -13.75
CA VAL A 95 1.32 2.32 -14.59
C VAL A 95 0.75 2.19 -16.01
N PRO A 96 0.14 3.24 -16.58
CA PRO A 96 -0.26 3.21 -17.99
C PRO A 96 0.93 2.89 -18.89
N ALA A 97 0.71 2.21 -20.02
CA ALA A 97 1.77 1.89 -20.99
C ALA A 97 2.51 3.14 -21.54
N THR A 98 1.92 4.32 -21.40
CA THR A 98 2.48 5.62 -21.83
C THR A 98 3.31 6.33 -20.77
N ARG A 99 3.46 5.77 -19.58
CA ARG A 99 4.24 6.34 -18.48
C ARG A 99 5.25 5.34 -17.97
N THR A 100 6.37 5.83 -17.44
CA THR A 100 7.41 4.97 -16.85
C THR A 100 7.18 4.71 -15.35
N GLN A 101 6.43 5.60 -14.68
CA GLN A 101 6.14 5.50 -13.26
C GLN A 101 4.84 6.22 -12.87
N ILE A 102 4.25 5.82 -11.74
CA ILE A 102 3.13 6.53 -11.09
C ILE A 102 3.25 6.41 -9.57
N THR A 103 2.70 7.40 -8.87
CA THR A 103 2.49 7.37 -7.42
C THR A 103 1.00 7.45 -7.14
N GLY A 104 0.49 6.56 -6.30
CA GLY A 104 -0.88 6.62 -5.80
C GLY A 104 -0.90 6.60 -4.28
N THR A 105 -1.71 7.47 -3.67
CA THR A 105 -1.99 7.43 -2.23
C THR A 105 -3.41 6.96 -1.99
N ARG A 106 -3.60 6.14 -0.96
CA ARG A 106 -4.89 5.64 -0.48
C ARG A 106 -4.97 5.87 1.02
N TYR A 107 -6.13 6.28 1.51
CA TYR A 107 -6.34 6.51 2.93
C TYR A 107 -7.28 5.46 3.50
N PHE A 108 -7.02 5.01 4.71
CA PHE A 108 -7.81 3.99 5.39
C PHE A 108 -7.81 4.19 6.90
N LEU A 109 -8.85 3.65 7.56
CA LEU A 109 -9.05 3.73 9.01
C LEU A 109 -8.71 2.38 9.65
N VAL A 110 -7.76 2.42 10.59
CA VAL A 110 -7.46 1.33 11.51
C VAL A 110 -8.36 1.50 12.74
N PRO A 111 -9.20 0.50 13.07
CA PRO A 111 -10.11 0.56 14.21
C PRO A 111 -9.38 0.47 15.57
#